data_AF-K2S647-F1
#
_entry.id   AF-K2S647-F1
#
_cell.length_a   1.000
_cell.length_b   1.000
_cell.length_c   1.000
_cell.angle_alpha   90.00
_cell.angle_beta   90.00
_cell.angle_gamma   90.00
#
_symmetry.space_group_name_H-M   'P 1'
#
loop_
_entity.id
_entity.type
_entity.pdbx_description
1 polymer ?
#
loop_
_entity_poly.entity_id
_entity_poly.type
_entity_poly.pdbx_seq_one_letter_code
_entity_poly.pdbx_strand_id
1 'polypeptide(L)'
;MPFGVAHRDLELENVLAKIRNRNLGPTGHERGRPWMPSVSARILDFGHALYLVGNEESNDIQTRYGGTLAYNAAEISATPAPESVRIDHQNCGIWSLGLLGRKIICHGNGCYHRPGISKSAQPKSNGSRSRQEMLPSDS
;
A
#
# COMPACT_ATOMS: atom_id res chain seq x y z
N MET A 1 26.79 -8.75 13.19
CA MET A 1 26.46 -8.08 11.93
C MET A 1 24.96 -7.79 11.93
N PRO A 2 24.49 -6.54 12.02
CA PRO A 2 23.07 -6.25 11.87
C PRO A 2 22.67 -6.52 10.42
N PHE A 3 21.67 -7.38 10.24
CA PHE A 3 20.98 -7.59 8.97
C PHE A 3 19.77 -6.66 8.93
N GLY A 4 19.52 -6.04 7.79
CA GLY A 4 18.35 -5.19 7.57
C GLY A 4 17.44 -5.77 6.51
N VAL A 5 16.18 -5.36 6.50
CA VAL A 5 15.24 -5.66 5.40
C VAL A 5 14.59 -4.36 4.98
N ALA A 6 14.69 -4.01 3.70
CA ALA A 6 13.94 -2.92 3.10
C ALA A 6 12.73 -3.49 2.37
N HIS A 7 11.51 -3.11 2.75
CA HIS A 7 10.27 -3.66 2.17
C HIS A 7 10.09 -3.29 0.68
N ARG A 8 10.52 -2.08 0.31
CA ARG A 8 10.37 -1.42 -1.00
C ARG A 8 8.93 -1.19 -1.49
N ASP A 9 7.95 -1.92 -0.99
CA ASP A 9 6.53 -1.76 -1.37
C ASP A 9 5.60 -1.51 -0.16
N LEU A 10 5.97 -0.55 0.70
CA LEU A 10 5.19 -0.27 1.90
C LEU A 10 4.03 0.68 1.58
N GLU A 11 2.82 0.13 1.58
CA GLU A 11 1.57 0.87 1.37
C GLU A 11 0.42 0.35 2.24
N LEU A 12 -0.72 1.06 2.25
CA LEU A 12 -1.84 0.72 3.13
C LEU A 12 -2.43 -0.66 2.82
N GLU A 13 -2.43 -1.02 1.54
CA GLU A 13 -2.86 -2.29 0.99
C GLU A 13 -2.01 -3.47 1.51
N ASN A 14 -0.75 -3.20 1.84
CA ASN A 14 0.21 -4.13 2.43
C ASN A 14 0.24 -4.08 3.97
N VAL A 15 -0.74 -3.46 4.62
CA VAL A 15 -0.87 -3.41 6.08
C VAL A 15 -2.19 -4.02 6.53
N LEU A 16 -2.09 -5.10 7.32
CA LEU A 16 -3.25 -5.72 7.95
C LEU A 16 -3.42 -5.26 9.39
N ALA A 17 -4.54 -4.62 9.69
CA ALA A 17 -4.93 -4.25 11.04
C ALA A 17 -5.87 -5.29 11.65
N LYS A 18 -5.54 -5.76 12.86
CA LYS A 18 -6.42 -6.58 13.70
C LYS A 18 -6.90 -5.76 14.88
N ILE A 19 -8.20 -5.55 14.94
CA ILE A 19 -8.88 -4.87 16.04
C ILE A 19 -9.30 -5.92 17.07
N ARG A 20 -8.83 -5.77 18.31
CA ARG A 20 -9.24 -6.59 19.45
C ARG A 20 -10.20 -5.76 20.31
N ASN A 21 -11.48 -6.11 20.23
CA ASN A 21 -12.45 -5.67 21.22
C ASN A 21 -12.26 -6.55 22.46
N ARG A 22 -11.61 -6.00 23.49
CA ARG A 22 -11.75 -6.60 24.82
C ARG A 22 -13.19 -6.33 25.25
N ASN A 23 -14.01 -7.37 25.30
CA ASN A 23 -15.28 -7.33 26.03
C ASN A 23 -14.93 -7.06 27.50
N LEU A 24 -14.95 -5.80 27.91
CA LEU A 24 -15.00 -5.46 29.32
C LEU A 24 -16.41 -5.86 29.78
N GLY A 25 -16.48 -6.82 30.71
CA GLY A 25 -17.72 -7.18 31.38
C GLY A 25 -18.38 -5.97 32.07
N PRO A 26 -19.56 -6.15 32.68
CA PRO A 26 -20.42 -5.05 33.16
C PRO A 26 -19.82 -4.16 34.28
N THR A 27 -18.60 -4.41 34.73
CA THR A 27 -18.00 -3.82 35.93
C THR A 27 -16.61 -3.28 35.62
N GLY A 28 -16.53 -2.05 35.11
CA GLY A 28 -15.24 -1.42 34.88
C GLY A 28 -15.24 -0.24 33.92
N HIS A 29 -16.35 0.48 33.82
CA HIS A 29 -16.29 1.82 33.25
C HIS A 29 -15.63 2.74 34.30
N GLU A 30 -14.30 2.83 34.26
CA GLU A 30 -13.64 4.02 34.79
C GLU A 30 -14.26 5.21 34.05
N ARG A 31 -15.14 5.94 34.73
CA ARG A 31 -15.86 7.09 34.18
C ARG A 31 -14.81 8.09 33.70
N GLY A 32 -14.69 8.28 32.39
CA GLY A 32 -13.90 9.37 31.80
C GLY A 32 -12.79 8.98 30.83
N ARG A 33 -12.45 7.71 30.63
CA ARG A 33 -11.50 7.33 29.57
C ARG A 33 -12.24 6.97 28.27
N PRO A 34 -11.87 7.57 27.12
CA PRO A 34 -12.37 7.14 25.82
C PRO A 34 -12.07 5.65 25.63
N TRP A 35 -13.07 4.88 25.20
CA TRP A 35 -12.87 3.50 24.78
C TRP A 35 -11.98 3.50 23.53
N MET A 36 -10.73 3.04 23.67
CA MET A 36 -9.84 2.82 22.55
C MET A 36 -9.70 1.33 22.31
N PRO A 37 -10.12 0.80 21.14
CA PRO A 37 -9.90 -0.59 20.82
C PRO A 37 -8.39 -0.87 20.74
N SER A 38 -7.98 -2.06 21.16
CA SER A 38 -6.59 -2.48 20.99
C SER A 38 -6.38 -2.86 19.54
N VAL A 39 -5.51 -2.14 18.83
CA VAL A 39 -5.20 -2.40 17.41
C VAL A 39 -3.78 -2.94 17.30
N SER A 40 -3.60 -4.04 16.57
CA SER A 40 -2.29 -4.53 16.15
C SER A 40 -2.20 -4.53 14.63
N ALA A 41 -1.17 -3.89 14.08
CA ALA A 41 -0.92 -3.89 12.64
C ALA A 41 0.23 -4.84 12.28
N ARG A 42 0.18 -5.43 11.08
CA ARG A 42 1.25 -6.26 10.50
C ARG A 42 1.51 -5.82 9.06
N ILE A 43 2.78 -5.77 8.68
CA ILE A 43 3.21 -5.55 7.31
C ILE A 43 3.17 -6.89 6.57
N LEU A 44 2.65 -6.89 5.34
CA LEU A 44 2.49 -8.02 4.44
C LEU A 44 3.20 -7.74 3.11
N ASP A 45 3.28 -8.76 2.26
CA ASP A 45 3.86 -8.72 0.91
C ASP A 45 5.33 -8.29 0.81
N PHE A 46 6.21 -9.22 1.20
CA PHE A 46 7.66 -9.06 1.06
C PHE A 46 8.16 -9.46 -0.34
N GLY A 47 7.30 -9.59 -1.35
CA GLY A 47 7.71 -9.97 -2.71
C GLY A 47 8.70 -9.00 -3.35
N HIS A 48 8.65 -7.73 -2.94
CA HIS A 48 9.60 -6.70 -3.33
C HIS A 48 10.66 -6.41 -2.28
N ALA A 49 10.74 -7.13 -1.16
CA ALA A 49 11.71 -6.83 -0.13
C ALA A 49 13.16 -7.06 -0.59
N LEU A 50 14.08 -6.25 -0.08
CA LEU A 50 15.51 -6.38 -0.28
C LEU A 50 16.18 -6.71 1.06
N TYR A 51 16.99 -7.76 1.07
CA TYR A 51 17.80 -8.13 2.23
C TYR A 51 19.09 -7.30 2.24
N LEU A 52 19.34 -6.58 3.33
CA LEU A 52 20.52 -5.74 3.50
C LEU A 52 21.56 -6.52 4.30
N VAL A 53 22.60 -7.00 3.62
CA VAL A 53 23.74 -7.68 4.25
C VAL A 53 24.79 -6.62 4.62
N GLY A 54 25.29 -6.67 5.85
CA GLY A 54 26.14 -5.62 6.43
C GLY A 54 27.39 -5.27 5.61
N ASN A 55 27.71 -3.97 5.57
CA ASN A 55 28.83 -3.30 4.88
C ASN A 55 28.95 -3.47 3.36
N GLU A 56 28.16 -4.35 2.75
CA GLU A 56 27.85 -4.24 1.35
C GLU A 56 26.72 -3.22 1.22
N GLU A 57 27.07 -1.93 1.25
CA GLU A 57 26.40 -1.00 0.35
C GLU A 57 26.59 -1.61 -1.04
N SER A 58 25.69 -2.52 -1.39
CA SER A 58 25.68 -3.16 -2.68
C SER A 58 25.76 -2.02 -3.67
N ASN A 59 26.86 -1.95 -4.41
CA ASN A 59 27.07 -1.13 -5.60
C ASN A 59 26.11 -1.62 -6.69
N ASP A 60 24.85 -1.81 -6.33
CA ASP A 60 23.78 -2.35 -7.13
C ASP A 60 23.31 -1.16 -7.97
N ILE A 61 24.17 -0.85 -8.92
CA ILE A 61 23.90 -0.09 -10.12
C ILE A 61 22.57 -0.63 -10.63
N GLN A 62 21.51 0.14 -10.37
CA GLN A 62 20.18 -0.07 -10.91
C GLN A 62 19.50 -1.42 -10.57
N THR A 63 19.53 -1.92 -9.33
CA THR A 63 18.41 -2.81 -8.96
C THR A 63 17.13 -2.00 -9.09
N ARG A 64 16.30 -2.36 -10.07
CA ARG A 64 15.01 -1.70 -10.28
C ARG A 64 14.25 -1.70 -8.96
N TYR A 65 14.03 -0.51 -8.41
CA TYR A 65 13.19 -0.35 -7.23
C TYR A 65 11.76 -0.72 -7.63
N GLY A 66 11.30 -1.87 -7.13
CA GLY A 66 9.94 -2.37 -7.36
C GLY A 66 8.93 -1.76 -6.39
N GLY A 67 7.65 -2.13 -6.55
CA GLY A 67 6.55 -1.67 -5.70
C GLY A 67 5.70 -0.55 -6.31
N THR A 68 4.77 -0.04 -5.51
CA THR A 68 3.80 0.97 -5.93
C THR A 68 4.46 2.34 -6.06
N LEU A 69 4.55 2.83 -7.32
CA LEU A 69 5.20 4.09 -7.69
C LEU A 69 4.78 5.30 -6.85
N ALA A 70 3.52 5.34 -6.39
CA ALA A 70 2.99 6.44 -5.58
C ALA A 70 3.62 6.56 -4.18
N TYR A 71 4.32 5.52 -3.71
CA TYR A 71 5.01 5.50 -2.42
C TYR A 71 6.53 5.53 -2.54
N ASN A 72 7.04 5.59 -3.77
CA ASN A 72 8.47 5.68 -4.01
C ASN A 72 9.02 7.01 -3.49
N ALA A 73 10.23 6.93 -2.94
CA ALA A 73 10.98 8.12 -2.56
C ALA A 73 11.40 8.93 -3.80
N ALA A 74 11.73 10.20 -3.59
CA ALA A 74 12.03 11.11 -4.70
C ALA A 74 13.26 10.64 -5.50
N GLU A 75 14.28 10.12 -4.82
CA GLU A 75 15.51 9.56 -5.38
C GLU A 75 15.26 8.32 -6.25
N ILE A 76 14.16 7.60 -6.03
CA ILE A 76 13.75 6.48 -6.87
C ILE A 76 13.01 6.97 -8.12
N SER A 77 12.21 8.02 -7.96
CA SER A 77 11.32 8.54 -9.02
C SER A 77 12.04 9.47 -9.99
N ALA A 78 13.13 10.11 -9.55
CA ALA A 78 13.95 11.01 -10.34
C ALA A 78 14.93 10.22 -11.23
N THR A 79 14.41 9.45 -12.20
CA THR A 79 15.24 8.81 -13.25
C THR A 79 15.26 9.62 -14.55
N PRO A 80 16.41 9.71 -15.25
CA PRO A 80 17.66 9.02 -14.94
C PRO A 80 18.45 9.74 -13.83
N ALA A 81 18.66 9.02 -12.72
CA ALA A 81 19.62 9.44 -11.71
C ALA A 81 21.02 9.28 -12.33
N PRO A 82 21.95 10.23 -12.13
CA PRO A 82 23.33 10.05 -12.58
C PRO A 82 23.87 8.71 -12.04
N GLU A 83 24.73 8.04 -12.81
CA GLU A 83 25.25 6.67 -12.56
C GLU A 83 25.87 6.46 -11.16
N SER A 84 26.03 7.53 -10.38
CA SER A 84 26.61 7.56 -9.03
C SER A 84 25.60 7.73 -7.88
N VAL A 85 24.28 7.81 -8.12
CA VAL A 85 23.33 7.96 -7.00
C VAL A 85 23.17 6.63 -6.27
N ARG A 86 23.76 6.56 -5.08
CA ARG A 86 23.51 5.47 -4.13
C ARG A 86 22.09 5.61 -3.58
N ILE A 87 21.28 4.57 -3.78
CA ILE A 87 19.94 4.50 -3.22
C ILE A 87 20.03 3.96 -1.80
N ASP A 88 19.59 4.76 -0.83
CA ASP A 88 19.41 4.29 0.54
C ASP A 88 18.01 3.69 0.70
N HIS A 89 17.94 2.37 0.58
CA HIS A 89 16.68 1.63 0.69
C HIS A 89 16.03 1.71 2.08
N GLN A 90 16.77 2.00 3.15
CA GLN A 90 16.20 2.19 4.49
C GLN A 90 15.47 3.53 4.56
N ASN A 91 16.10 4.58 4.06
CA ASN A 91 15.48 5.91 3.97
C ASN A 91 14.26 5.92 3.03
N CYS A 92 14.28 5.12 1.96
CA CYS A 92 13.08 4.90 1.13
C CYS A 92 11.93 4.25 1.92
N GLY A 93 12.23 3.33 2.84
CA GLY A 93 11.25 2.74 3.77
C GLY A 93 10.65 3.77 4.74
N ILE A 94 11.46 4.71 5.21
CA ILE A 94 11.00 5.80 6.07
C ILE A 94 10.08 6.75 5.29
N TRP A 95 10.42 7.07 4.03
CA TRP A 95 9.59 7.88 3.15
C TRP A 95 8.19 7.28 2.94
N SER A 96 8.15 6.02 2.52
CA SER A 96 6.89 5.29 2.30
C SER A 96 6.06 5.17 3.59
N LEU A 97 6.69 4.99 4.74
CA LEU A 97 6.01 5.03 6.04
C LEU A 97 5.37 6.40 6.34
N GLY A 98 6.04 7.50 5.99
CA GLY A 98 5.48 8.85 6.13
C GLY A 98 4.23 9.06 5.29
N LEU A 99 4.27 8.60 4.04
CA LEU A 99 3.11 8.63 3.12
C LEU A 99 1.96 7.75 3.64
N LEU A 100 2.25 6.56 4.15
CA LEU A 100 1.28 5.69 4.79
C LEU A 100 0.63 6.35 6.02
N GLY A 101 1.43 6.96 6.90
CA GLY A 101 0.92 7.69 8.06
C GLY A 101 -0.03 8.82 7.68
N ARG A 102 0.32 9.58 6.63
CA ARG A 102 -0.58 10.61 6.06
C ARG A 102 -1.87 9.99 5.53
N LYS A 103 -1.79 8.90 4.76
CA LYS A 103 -2.98 8.20 4.23
C LYS A 103 -3.90 7.73 5.35
N ILE A 104 -3.35 7.23 6.47
CA ILE A 104 -4.14 6.85 7.66
C ILE A 104 -4.85 8.05 8.28
N ILE A 105 -4.13 9.14 8.54
CA ILE A 105 -4.70 10.38 9.14
C ILE A 105 -5.78 10.98 8.21
N CYS A 106 -5.58 10.90 6.90
CA CYS A 106 -6.52 11.41 5.90
C CYS A 106 -7.59 10.38 5.48
N HIS A 107 -7.86 9.35 6.29
CA HIS A 107 -8.90 8.35 6.04
C HIS A 107 -8.82 7.64 4.69
N GLY A 108 -7.61 7.28 4.25
CA GLY A 108 -7.36 6.60 2.99
C GLY A 108 -7.18 7.52 1.79
N ASN A 109 -7.34 8.84 1.95
CA ASN A 109 -7.12 9.77 0.85
C ASN A 109 -5.65 9.78 0.43
N GLY A 110 -5.42 9.68 -0.88
CA GLY A 110 -4.09 9.55 -1.47
C GLY A 110 -3.15 10.71 -1.15
N CYS A 111 -1.86 10.40 -1.19
CA CYS A 111 -0.78 11.35 -0.93
C CYS A 111 -0.69 12.44 -1.99
N TYR A 112 -0.99 12.08 -3.23
CA TYR A 112 -1.01 12.95 -4.40
C TYR A 112 -2.42 13.04 -4.95
N HIS A 113 -3.02 14.22 -4.91
CA HIS A 113 -4.24 14.49 -5.66
C HIS A 113 -3.82 14.63 -7.13
N ARG A 114 -4.16 13.67 -7.99
CA ARG A 114 -4.04 13.88 -9.44
C ARG A 114 -5.18 14.83 -9.82
N PRO A 115 -4.93 16.10 -10.20
CA PRO A 115 -5.98 16.88 -10.86
C PRO A 115 -6.20 16.21 -12.22
N GLY A 116 -7.37 15.61 -12.44
CA GLY A 116 -7.77 15.15 -13.78
C GLY A 116 -7.96 13.66 -14.02
N ILE A 117 -8.02 12.79 -13.00
CA ILE A 117 -8.64 11.46 -13.18
C ILE A 117 -9.95 11.44 -12.41
N SER A 118 -10.97 12.01 -13.04
CA SER A 118 -12.36 11.78 -12.68
C SER A 118 -12.58 10.27 -12.59
N LYS A 119 -13.18 9.82 -11.48
CA LYS A 119 -13.68 8.45 -11.31
C LYS A 119 -14.71 8.16 -12.41
N SER A 120 -14.24 7.68 -13.55
CA SER A 120 -15.03 7.29 -14.71
C SER A 120 -14.69 5.84 -15.07
N ALA A 121 -15.10 4.93 -14.21
CA ALA A 121 -15.30 3.52 -14.56
C ALA A 121 -16.19 2.86 -13.51
N GLN A 122 -17.44 3.34 -13.38
CA GLN A 122 -18.47 2.38 -13.02
C GLN A 122 -18.67 1.47 -14.23
N PRO A 123 -18.59 0.13 -14.08
CA PRO A 123 -19.00 -0.75 -15.17
C PRO A 123 -20.48 -0.49 -15.43
N LYS A 124 -20.80 -0.04 -16.65
CA LYS A 124 -22.18 -0.02 -17.12
C LYS A 124 -22.69 -1.46 -17.01
N SER A 125 -23.76 -1.66 -16.26
CA SER A 125 -24.50 -2.92 -16.26
C SER A 125 -24.84 -3.27 -17.70
N ASN A 126 -24.35 -4.42 -18.15
CA ASN A 126 -24.62 -4.91 -19.49
C ASN A 126 -26.13 -5.05 -19.68
N GLY A 127 -26.59 -4.49 -20.80
CA GLY A 127 -27.98 -4.46 -21.20
C GLY A 127 -28.61 -5.85 -21.24
N SER A 128 -29.88 -5.86 -20.87
CA SER A 128 -30.83 -6.93 -21.08
C SER A 128 -30.68 -7.52 -22.49
N ARG A 129 -30.15 -8.74 -22.55
CA ARG A 129 -30.08 -9.53 -23.77
C ARG A 129 -31.49 -10.04 -24.06
N SER A 130 -32.28 -9.29 -24.83
CA SER A 130 -33.57 -9.76 -25.32
C SER A 130 -33.36 -11.03 -26.14
N ARG A 131 -33.97 -12.10 -25.63
CA ARG A 131 -34.08 -13.42 -26.24
C ARG A 131 -34.86 -13.26 -27.55
N GLN A 132 -34.20 -13.42 -28.71
CA GLN A 132 -34.90 -13.72 -29.95
C GLN A 132 -35.14 -15.22 -29.98
N GLU A 133 -36.41 -15.61 -29.87
CA GLU A 133 -36.87 -16.97 -30.14
C GLU A 133 -36.78 -17.23 -31.65
N MET A 134 -35.95 -18.20 -32.04
CA MET A 134 -35.97 -18.80 -33.37
C MET A 134 -37.10 -19.84 -33.39
N LEU A 135 -38.17 -19.55 -34.13
CA LEU A 135 -39.12 -20.57 -34.57
C LEU A 135 -38.50 -21.39 -35.72
N PRO A 136 -38.67 -22.72 -35.74
CA PRO A 136 -38.28 -23.53 -36.89
C PRO A 136 -39.28 -23.36 -38.03
N SER A 137 -38.77 -23.24 -39.25
CA SER A 137 -39.53 -23.30 -40.49
C SER A 137 -39.88 -24.76 -40.79
N ASP A 138 -41.16 -25.11 -40.69
CA ASP A 138 -41.70 -26.34 -41.27
C ASP A 138 -41.91 -26.18 -42.78
N SER A 139 -41.87 -27.35 -43.43
CA SER A 139 -41.79 -27.60 -44.88
C SER A 139 -43.00 -27.21 -45.71
#